data_AF-A0A4V3FYS0-F1
#
_entry.id   AF-A0A4V3FYS0-F1
#
_cell.length_a   1.000
_cell.length_b   1.000
_cell.length_c   1.000
_cell.angle_alpha   90.00
_cell.angle_beta   90.00
_cell.angle_gamma   90.00
#
_symmetry.space_group_name_H-M   'P 1'
#
loop_
_entity.id
_entity.type
_entity.pdbx_description
1 polymer ?
#
loop_
_entity_poly.entity_id
_entity_poly.type
_entity_poly.pdbx_seq_one_letter_code
_entity_poly.pdbx_strand_id
1 'polypeptide(L)' 'MRPYKKDMVNAPDLLCELNHATAWMMALPIELLGSEEWNEAVVRQQKAFLKWRKYIYGQAYGSRSKQLPRFA' A
#
# COMPACT_ATOMS: atom_id res chain seq x y z
N MET A 1 1.88 17.99 29.73
CA MET A 1 2.02 16.80 28.84
C MET A 1 1.01 16.93 27.71
N ARG A 2 1.46 16.96 26.45
CA ARG A 2 0.53 16.86 25.30
C ARG A 2 0.19 15.37 25.11
N PRO A 3 -1.07 15.00 24.85
CA PRO A 3 -1.43 13.60 24.64
C PRO A 3 -0.69 13.07 23.40
N TYR A 4 -0.06 11.90 23.56
CA TYR A 4 0.61 11.16 22.51
C TYR A 4 -0.40 10.94 21.37
N LYS A 5 -0.16 11.54 20.20
CA LYS A 5 -1.00 11.34 19.02
C LYS A 5 -0.93 9.86 18.68
N LYS A 6 -1.97 9.12 19.07
CA LYS A 6 -2.26 7.74 18.65
C LYS A 6 -1.84 7.57 17.20
N ASP A 7 -0.95 6.62 16.95
CA ASP A 7 -0.31 6.30 15.66
C ASP A 7 -1.27 6.50 14.49
N MET A 8 -1.30 7.73 13.99
CA MET A 8 -2.24 8.13 12.96
C MET A 8 -1.54 7.76 11.66
N VAL A 9 -1.96 6.64 11.07
CA VAL A 9 -1.52 6.23 9.74
C VAL A 9 -1.63 7.43 8.82
N ASN A 10 -0.49 7.94 8.37
CA ASN A 10 -0.38 9.21 7.69
C ASN A 10 -0.41 8.99 6.17
N ALA A 11 -1.23 9.77 5.46
CA ALA A 11 -1.37 9.65 4.00
C ALA A 11 -0.03 9.74 3.24
N PRO A 12 0.83 10.76 3.52
CA PRO A 12 2.16 10.85 2.93
C PRO A 12 3.02 9.59 3.09
N ASP A 13 3.01 8.98 4.26
CA ASP A 13 3.86 7.82 4.55
C ASP A 13 3.38 6.58 3.76
N LEU A 14 2.07 6.37 3.70
CA LEU A 14 1.48 5.31 2.89
C LEU A 14 1.74 5.50 1.39
N LEU A 15 1.61 6.74 0.90
CA LEU A 15 1.87 7.05 -0.50
C LEU A 15 3.37 6.89 -0.83
N CYS A 16 4.25 7.30 0.09
CA CYS A 16 5.69 7.10 -0.03
C CYS A 16 6.05 5.60 -0.06
N GLU A 17 5.46 4.79 0.82
CA GLU A 17 5.65 3.33 0.85
C GLU A 17 5.20 2.69 -0.49
N LEU A 18 4.05 3.09 -1.01
CA LEU A 18 3.53 2.63 -2.30
C LEU A 18 4.45 3.02 -3.47
N ASN A 19 4.90 4.27 -3.51
CA ASN A 19 5.80 4.75 -4.55
C ASN A 19 7.13 4.00 -4.53
N HIS A 20 7.72 3.80 -3.34
CA HIS A 20 8.96 3.02 -3.20
C HIS A 20 8.78 1.57 -3.64
N ALA A 21 7.72 0.90 -3.21
CA ALA A 21 7.47 -0.48 -3.58
C ALA A 21 7.26 -0.63 -5.10
N THR A 22 6.58 0.33 -5.72
CA THR A 22 6.37 0.37 -7.16
C THR A 22 7.67 0.64 -7.90
N ALA A 23 8.47 1.62 -7.46
CA ALA A 23 9.76 1.93 -8.07
C ALA A 23 10.72 0.74 -7.98
N TRP A 24 10.75 0.02 -6.85
CA TRP A 24 11.58 -1.17 -6.70
C TRP A 24 11.14 -2.29 -7.64
N MET A 25 9.84 -2.58 -7.74
CA MET A 25 9.31 -3.55 -8.71
C MET A 25 9.65 -3.17 -10.15
N MET A 26 9.52 -1.89 -10.51
CA MET A 26 9.81 -1.38 -11.87
C MET A 26 11.32 -1.35 -12.19
N ALA A 27 12.17 -1.34 -11.17
CA ALA A 27 13.63 -1.41 -11.33
C ALA A 27 14.13 -2.85 -11.57
N LEU A 28 13.28 -3.87 -11.37
CA LEU A 28 13.68 -5.24 -11.64
C LEU A 28 13.79 -5.48 -13.15
N PRO A 29 14.91 -6.07 -13.63
CA PRO A 29 15.04 -6.50 -15.01
C PRO A 29 13.96 -7.53 -15.39
N ILE A 30 13.54 -7.51 -16.66
CA ILE A 30 12.50 -8.41 -17.15
C ILE A 30 12.92 -9.89 -17.10
N GLU A 31 14.22 -10.15 -17.09
CA GLU A 31 14.82 -11.48 -16.96
C GLU A 31 14.51 -12.13 -15.61
N LEU A 32 14.20 -11.32 -14.58
CA LEU A 32 13.79 -11.82 -13.27
C LEU A 32 12.29 -12.10 -13.19
N LEU A 33 11.52 -11.88 -14.25
CA LEU A 33 10.08 -12.11 -14.22
C LEU A 33 9.76 -13.57 -13.88
N GLY A 34 8.99 -13.76 -12.81
CA GLY A 34 8.63 -15.08 -12.27
C GLY A 34 9.65 -15.67 -11.29
N SER A 35 10.79 -15.01 -11.08
CA SER A 35 11.75 -15.37 -10.02
C SER A 35 11.21 -15.08 -8.62
N GLU A 36 11.92 -15.55 -7.60
CA GLU A 36 11.59 -15.26 -6.20
C GLU A 36 11.64 -13.75 -5.92
N GLU A 37 12.67 -13.06 -6.40
CA GLU A 37 12.86 -11.62 -6.25
C GLU A 37 11.71 -10.82 -6.88
N TRP A 38 11.25 -11.23 -8.06
CA TRP A 38 10.09 -10.62 -8.71
C TRP A 38 8.83 -10.84 -7.88
N ASN A 39 8.60 -12.05 -7.39
CA ASN A 39 7.45 -12.37 -6.56
C ASN A 39 7.47 -11.57 -5.25
N GLU A 40 8.63 -11.41 -4.61
CA GLU A 40 8.78 -10.58 -3.42
C GLU A 40 8.45 -9.10 -3.68
N ALA A 41 8.96 -8.54 -4.78
CA ALA A 41 8.67 -7.16 -5.18
C ALA A 41 7.19 -6.95 -5.47
N VAL A 42 6.55 -7.89 -6.17
CA VAL A 42 5.10 -7.90 -6.42
C VAL A 42 4.31 -7.96 -5.11
N VAL A 43 4.65 -8.89 -4.20
CA VAL A 43 3.98 -9.01 -2.90
C VAL A 43 4.11 -7.74 -2.09
N ARG A 44 5.28 -7.09 -2.09
CA ARG A 44 5.51 -5.83 -1.40
C ARG A 44 4.67 -4.70 -1.99
N GLN A 45 4.66 -4.56 -3.31
CA GLN A 45 3.88 -3.54 -4.03
C GLN A 45 2.38 -3.72 -3.76
N GLN A 46 1.88 -4.96 -3.86
CA GLN A 46 0.48 -5.28 -3.58
C GLN A 46 0.10 -4.97 -2.12
N LYS A 47 0.95 -5.30 -1.15
CA LYS A 47 0.72 -4.96 0.26
C LYS A 47 0.64 -3.44 0.47
N ALA A 48 1.57 -2.67 -0.11
CA ALA A 48 1.56 -1.21 -0.02
C ALA A 48 0.29 -0.62 -0.66
N PHE A 49 -0.11 -1.14 -1.83
CA PHE A 49 -1.32 -0.72 -2.51
C PHE A 49 -2.57 -1.00 -1.67
N LEU A 50 -2.69 -2.18 -1.06
CA LEU A 50 -3.82 -2.52 -0.21
C LEU A 50 -3.95 -1.61 1.02
N LYS A 51 -2.82 -1.23 1.64
CA LYS A 51 -2.80 -0.26 2.75
C LYS A 51 -3.26 1.12 2.30
N TRP A 52 -2.71 1.62 1.20
CA TRP A 52 -3.09 2.91 0.62
C TRP A 52 -4.58 2.94 0.25
N ARG A 53 -5.05 1.88 -0.42
CA ARG A 53 -6.45 1.69 -0.75
C ARG A 53 -7.31 1.73 0.51
N LYS A 54 -7.01 0.91 1.51
CA LYS A 54 -7.76 0.88 2.78
C LYS A 54 -7.83 2.26 3.43
N TYR A 55 -6.74 3.03 3.39
CA TYR A 55 -6.70 4.40 3.87
C TYR A 55 -7.65 5.32 3.10
N ILE A 56 -7.54 5.39 1.76
CA ILE A 56 -8.42 6.25 0.94
C ILE A 56 -9.90 5.92 1.19
N TYR A 57 -10.25 4.64 1.19
CA TYR A 57 -11.63 4.21 1.41
C TYR A 57 -12.10 4.52 2.84
N GLY A 58 -11.23 4.35 3.84
CA GLY A 58 -11.52 4.76 5.21
C GLY A 58 -11.79 6.27 5.35
N GLN A 59 -11.08 7.09 4.58
CA GLN A 59 -11.29 8.53 4.52
C GLN A 59 -12.54 8.91 3.73
N ALA A 60 -12.81 8.25 2.60
CA ALA A 60 -13.92 8.56 1.70
C ALA A 60 -15.30 8.12 2.21
N TYR A 61 -15.37 6.97 2.90
CA TYR A 61 -16.64 6.36 3.33
C TYR A 61 -16.80 6.28 4.86
N GLY A 62 -15.80 6.73 5.62
CA GLY A 62 -15.76 6.58 7.08
C GLY A 62 -15.61 5.12 7.53
N SER A 63 -15.28 4.89 8.79
CA SER A 63 -15.00 3.54 9.34
C SER A 63 -16.19 2.56 9.36
N ARG A 64 -17.34 2.90 8.74
CA ARG A 64 -18.55 2.07 8.68
C ARG A 64 -18.80 1.39 7.32
N SER A 65 -17.97 1.62 6.30
CA SER A 65 -18.13 0.92 5.03
C SER A 65 -17.62 -0.52 5.13
N LYS A 66 -18.50 -1.44 5.53
CA LYS A 66 -18.22 -2.89 5.66
C LYS A 66 -17.94 -3.61 4.33
N GLN A 67 -17.93 -2.93 3.18
CA GLN A 67 -17.60 -3.55 1.90
C GLN A 67 -16.80 -2.57 1.05
N LEU A 68 -15.52 -2.89 0.84
CA LEU A 68 -14.77 -2.37 -0.30
C LEU A 68 -15.41 -2.93 -1.57
N PRO A 69 -15.66 -2.13 -2.62
CA PRO A 69 -16.08 -2.66 -3.90
C PRO A 69 -15.03 -3.67 -4.38
N ARG A 70 -15.46 -4.91 -4.65
CA ARG A 70 -14.65 -5.86 -5.41
C ARG A 70 -14.62 -5.35 -6.85
N PHE A 71 -13.53 -4.71 -7.22
CA PHE A 71 -13.18 -4.63 -8.64
C PHE A 71 -12.66 -6.02 -9.01
N ALA A 72 -13.54 -6.78 -9.67
CA ALA A 72 -13.23 -8.01 -10.38
C ALA A 72 -12.63 -7.66 -11.75
#